data_AF-A0AAV8WPV8-F1
#
_entry.id   AF-A0AAV8WPV8-F1
#
_cell.length_a   1.000
_cell.length_b   1.000
_cell.length_c   1.000
_cell.angle_alpha   90.00
_cell.angle_beta   90.00
_cell.angle_gamma   90.00
#
_symmetry.space_group_name_H-M   'P 1'
#
loop_
_entity.id
_entity.type
_entity.pdbx_description
1 polymer ?
#
loop_
_entity_poly.entity_id
_entity_poly.type
_entity_poly.pdbx_seq_one_letter_code
_entity_poly.pdbx_strand_id
1 'polypeptide(L)'
;MRRVGGKDTQDLVRRTLGLMISNPSAAKYSWLGRRQKAAFKEFALAKLIIEVALNVKSVQKKEVEVAISNWLRRAKDRMKKPE
;
A
#
# COMPACT_ATOMS: atom_id res chain seq x y z
N MET A 1 10.18 18.97 -0.11
CA MET A 1 9.46 17.73 -0.49
C MET A 1 10.22 16.53 0.08
N ARG A 2 9.59 15.65 0.88
CA ARG A 2 10.27 14.44 1.38
C ARG A 2 10.33 13.40 0.26
N ARG A 3 11.45 12.66 0.12
CA ARG A 3 11.59 11.62 -0.92
C ARG A 3 10.50 10.55 -0.77
N VAL A 4 9.94 10.14 -1.92
CA VAL A 4 9.08 8.96 -2.06
C VAL A 4 9.93 7.73 -1.77
N GLY A 5 9.41 6.79 -0.97
CA GLY A 5 10.15 5.59 -0.54
C GLY A 5 10.49 5.53 0.96
N GLY A 6 10.60 6.68 1.63
CA GLY A 6 10.74 6.74 3.10
C GLY A 6 11.90 5.92 3.70
N LYS A 7 11.95 5.85 5.04
CA LYS A 7 13.05 5.16 5.74
C LYS A 7 12.87 3.64 5.74
N ASP A 8 11.65 3.16 5.89
CA ASP A 8 11.31 1.74 6.03
C ASP A 8 10.21 1.30 5.04
N THR A 9 9.87 0.02 5.04
CA THR A 9 8.84 -0.59 4.16
C THR A 9 7.46 0.04 4.34
N GLN A 10 7.06 0.36 5.58
CA GLN A 10 5.77 0.99 5.85
C GLN A 10 5.72 2.40 5.26
N ASP A 11 6.81 3.14 5.44
CA ASP A 11 6.96 4.51 4.97
C ASP A 11 7.02 4.57 3.43
N LEU A 12 7.67 3.59 2.78
CA LEU A 12 7.63 3.38 1.33
C LEU A 12 6.20 3.20 0.85
N VAL A 13 5.51 2.19 1.37
CA VAL A 13 4.15 1.84 0.95
C VAL A 13 3.20 3.01 1.19
N ARG A 14 3.25 3.63 2.37
CA ARG A 14 2.35 4.73 2.74
C ARG A 14 2.53 5.94 1.83
N ARG A 15 3.76 6.37 1.59
CA ARG A 15 4.06 7.55 0.77
C ARG A 15 3.76 7.30 -0.70
N THR A 16 4.08 6.11 -1.22
CA THR A 16 3.81 5.77 -2.62
C THR A 16 2.31 5.63 -2.87
N LEU A 17 1.61 4.82 -2.06
CA LEU A 17 0.16 4.62 -2.25
C LEU A 17 -0.65 5.88 -1.93
N GLY A 18 -0.22 6.69 -0.96
CA GLY A 18 -0.88 7.96 -0.64
C GLY A 18 -0.86 8.98 -1.77
N LEU A 19 0.13 8.91 -2.67
CA LEU A 19 0.20 9.76 -3.86
C LEU A 19 -0.61 9.20 -5.04
N MET A 20 -0.87 7.90 -5.06
CA MET A 20 -1.47 7.21 -6.21
C MET A 20 -2.94 6.86 -6.03
N ILE A 21 -3.40 6.66 -4.79
CA ILE A 21 -4.74 6.15 -4.49
C ILE A 21 -5.38 6.96 -3.37
N SER A 22 -6.56 7.52 -3.66
CA SER A 22 -7.38 8.19 -2.66
C SER A 22 -7.93 7.21 -1.61
N ASN A 23 -8.19 7.68 -0.39
CA ASN A 23 -8.76 6.85 0.67
C ASN A 23 -10.11 6.19 0.30
N PRO A 24 -11.06 6.88 -0.38
CA PRO A 24 -12.30 6.26 -0.85
C PRO A 24 -12.06 5.12 -1.84
N SER A 25 -11.11 5.28 -2.76
CA SER A 25 -10.75 4.22 -3.71
C SER A 25 -10.08 3.05 -2.98
N ALA A 26 -9.08 3.32 -2.13
CA ALA A 26 -8.38 2.30 -1.34
C ALA A 26 -9.33 1.46 -0.47
N ALA A 27 -10.40 2.05 0.07
CA ALA A 27 -11.38 1.37 0.91
C ALA A 27 -12.14 0.24 0.18
N LYS A 28 -12.23 0.29 -1.15
CA LYS A 28 -12.87 -0.72 -2.02
C LYS A 28 -12.01 -1.97 -2.23
N TYR A 29 -10.75 -1.94 -1.82
CA TYR A 29 -9.80 -3.02 -2.02
C TYR A 29 -9.35 -3.65 -0.70
N SER A 30 -8.92 -4.90 -0.79
CA SER A 30 -8.11 -5.59 0.22
C SER A 30 -7.04 -6.40 -0.50
N TRP A 31 -5.99 -6.83 0.23
CA TRP A 31 -4.90 -7.57 -0.40
C TRP A 31 -5.38 -8.80 -1.18
N LEU A 32 -6.20 -9.65 -0.55
CA LEU A 32 -6.71 -10.90 -1.12
C LEU A 32 -8.11 -10.80 -1.75
N GLY A 33 -8.76 -9.64 -1.70
CA GLY A 33 -10.13 -9.49 -2.21
C GLY A 33 -11.23 -10.11 -1.32
N ARG A 34 -11.07 -10.09 0.00
CA ARG A 34 -12.05 -10.64 0.94
C ARG A 34 -13.11 -9.61 1.32
N ARG A 35 -14.28 -10.09 1.79
CA ARG A 35 -15.41 -9.27 2.29
C ARG A 35 -15.94 -8.28 1.24
N GLN A 36 -16.25 -8.78 0.04
CA GLN A 36 -16.81 -7.99 -1.07
C GLN A 36 -15.89 -6.86 -1.57
N LYS A 37 -14.58 -7.00 -1.38
CA LYS A 37 -13.56 -6.06 -1.88
C LYS A 37 -12.82 -6.67 -3.06
N ALA A 38 -12.37 -5.86 -3.99
CA ALA A 38 -11.50 -6.34 -5.06
C ALA A 38 -10.09 -6.69 -4.53
N ALA A 39 -9.42 -7.66 -5.16
CA ALA A 39 -8.09 -8.13 -4.80
C ALA A 39 -7.02 -7.17 -5.33
N PHE A 40 -6.35 -6.44 -4.43
CA PHE A 40 -5.33 -5.48 -4.81
C PHE A 40 -4.06 -6.13 -5.36
N LYS A 41 -3.74 -7.36 -4.92
CA LYS A 41 -2.55 -8.10 -5.38
C LYS A 41 -2.50 -8.33 -6.90
N GLU A 42 -3.66 -8.29 -7.57
CA GLU A 42 -3.78 -8.52 -9.01
C GLU A 42 -3.36 -7.29 -9.84
N PHE A 43 -3.31 -6.10 -9.23
CA PHE A 43 -3.00 -4.87 -9.93
C PHE A 43 -1.50 -4.78 -10.26
N ALA A 44 -1.17 -4.27 -11.45
CA ALA A 44 0.20 -3.97 -11.84
C ALA A 44 0.90 -3.04 -10.84
N LEU A 45 0.15 -2.11 -10.24
CA LEU A 45 0.65 -1.22 -9.19
C LEU A 45 1.15 -1.97 -7.95
N ALA A 46 0.46 -3.04 -7.53
CA ALA A 46 0.90 -3.85 -6.39
C ALA A 46 2.23 -4.56 -6.71
N LYS A 47 2.33 -5.12 -7.93
CA LYS A 47 3.56 -5.76 -8.44
C LYS A 47 4.71 -4.75 -8.50
N LEU A 48 4.47 -3.56 -9.03
CA LEU A 48 5.46 -2.48 -9.12
C LEU A 48 6.00 -2.08 -7.76
N ILE A 49 5.14 -1.88 -6.75
CA ILE A 49 5.58 -1.49 -5.41
C ILE A 49 6.44 -2.57 -4.75
N ILE A 50 6.10 -3.84 -4.97
CA ILE A 50 6.90 -4.98 -4.49
C ILE A 50 8.27 -4.97 -5.17
N GLU A 51 8.32 -4.90 -6.50
CA GLU A 51 9.59 -4.89 -7.23
C GLU A 51 10.48 -3.72 -6.81
N VAL A 52 9.92 -2.51 -6.71
CA VAL A 52 10.67 -1.34 -6.23
C VAL A 52 11.21 -1.57 -4.82
N ALA A 53 10.38 -2.07 -3.90
CA ALA A 53 10.81 -2.31 -2.52
C ALA A 53 11.95 -3.34 -2.44
N LEU A 54 11.88 -4.42 -3.22
CA LEU A 54 12.93 -5.45 -3.27
C LEU A 54 14.25 -4.94 -3.88
N ASN A 55 14.20 -3.97 -4.79
CA ASN A 55 15.38 -3.40 -5.42
C ASN A 55 16.05 -2.29 -4.59
N VAL A 56 15.29 -1.60 -3.72
CA VAL A 56 15.80 -0.42 -2.99
C VAL A 56 15.93 -0.64 -1.48
N LYS A 57 15.44 -1.76 -0.95
CA LYS A 57 15.53 -2.12 0.47
C LYS A 57 15.85 -3.61 0.62
N SER A 58 16.59 -3.97 1.67
CA SER A 58 16.85 -5.37 2.04
C SER A 58 15.66 -5.94 2.80
N VAL A 59 14.56 -6.21 2.09
CA VAL A 59 13.27 -6.65 2.67
C VAL A 59 12.75 -7.88 1.96
N GLN A 60 11.92 -8.67 2.63
CA GLN A 60 11.26 -9.80 1.99
C GLN A 60 9.96 -9.35 1.32
N LYS A 61 9.61 -9.97 0.19
CA LYS A 61 8.34 -9.74 -0.51
C LYS A 61 7.15 -9.78 0.45
N LYS A 62 7.11 -10.75 1.36
CA LYS A 62 6.04 -10.94 2.32
C LYS A 62 5.82 -9.72 3.23
N GLU A 63 6.91 -9.07 3.64
CA GLU A 63 6.86 -7.86 4.46
C GLU A 63 6.16 -6.72 3.73
N VAL A 64 6.47 -6.55 2.44
CA VAL A 64 5.86 -5.53 1.58
C VAL A 64 4.37 -5.83 1.37
N GLU A 65 4.00 -7.09 1.11
CA GLU A 65 2.59 -7.49 0.99
C GLU A 65 1.79 -7.18 2.27
N VAL A 66 2.38 -7.44 3.45
CA VAL A 66 1.77 -7.14 4.74
C VAL A 66 1.62 -5.64 4.93
N ALA A 67 2.63 -4.84 4.56
CA ALA A 67 2.57 -3.39 4.61
C ALA A 67 1.44 -2.83 3.73
N ILE A 68 1.33 -3.30 2.47
CA ILE A 68 0.25 -2.92 1.55
C ILE A 68 -1.11 -3.31 2.13
N SER A 69 -1.25 -4.55 2.60
CA SER A 69 -2.49 -5.05 3.19
C SER A 69 -2.94 -4.21 4.40
N ASN A 70 -2.01 -3.86 5.28
CA ASN A 70 -2.27 -3.02 6.45
C ASN A 70 -2.66 -1.59 6.04
N TRP A 71 -1.98 -1.01 5.04
CA TRP A 71 -2.32 0.30 4.51
C TRP A 71 -3.73 0.32 3.91
N LEU A 72 -4.11 -0.67 3.10
CA LEU A 72 -5.47 -0.79 2.55
C LEU A 72 -6.53 -0.97 3.64
N ARG A 73 -6.23 -1.76 4.68
CA ARG A 73 -7.16 -1.99 5.80
C ARG A 73 -7.53 -0.69 6.51
N ARG A 74 -6.56 0.19 6.72
CA ARG A 74 -6.72 1.48 7.41
C ARG A 74 -7.33 2.59 6.53
N ALA A 75 -7.69 2.31 5.27
CA ALA A 75 -8.26 3.32 4.38
C ALA A 75 -9.54 3.96 4.94
N LYS A 76 -10.40 3.17 5.60
CA LYS A 76 -11.61 3.70 6.25
C LYS A 76 -11.29 4.63 7.42
N ASP A 77 -10.24 4.34 8.18
CA ASP A 77 -9.82 5.16 9.32
C ASP A 77 -9.25 6.49 8.83
N ARG A 78 -8.45 6.47 7.75
CA ARG A 78 -7.91 7.67 7.10
C ARG A 78 -8.98 8.56 6.44
N MET A 79 -10.17 8.02 6.13
CA MET A 79 -11.29 8.87 5.69
C MET A 79 -11.90 9.67 6.83
N LYS A 80 -11.91 9.12 8.05
CA LYS A 80 -12.47 9.79 9.23
C LYS A 80 -11.55 10.86 9.80
N LYS A 81 -10.25 10.76 9.53
CA LYS A 81 -9.22 11.71 9.95
C LYS A 81 -8.30 11.97 8.75
N PRO A 82 -8.60 13.00 7.94
CA PRO A 82 -7.71 13.41 6.86
C PRO A 82 -6.33 13.74 7.45
N GLU A 83 -5.25 13.20 6.85
CA GLU A 83 -3.85 13.55 7.19
C GLU A 83 -3.52 14.98 6.78
#